data_AF-G5LWB6-F1
#
_entry.id   AF-G5LWB6-F1
#
_cell.length_a   1.000
_cell.length_b   1.000
_cell.length_c   1.000
_cell.angle_alpha   90.00
_cell.angle_beta   90.00
_cell.angle_gamma   90.00
#
_symmetry.space_group_name_H-M   'P 1'
#
loop_
_entity.id
_entity.type
_entity.pdbx_description
1 polymer ?
#
loop_
_entity_poly.entity_id
_entity_poly.type
_entity_poly.pdbx_seq_one_letter_code
_entity_poly.pdbx_strand_id
1 'polypeptide(L)'
;MALVYNGISHVVMMASPKDLTHFAMGFSLSEGIIDSPREIYGMDVVPSCNGLEVQIDLSSRRFMGLKARRRALAGRTGCGVCGVEQLNDIGKPVQPLPFSQTFNLGNLDRALKHLNDFQPTGKLTGCTHAAAWVMPSGELAGGHEDVGRHVALDKLLGRRATEGEEWRQGAALVSSRASYEMVQKSAMCGVEILFAVSAATTLAVEVAERCNLTLVGFCKPGRATIYTHPQRLIAD
;
A
#
# COMPACT_ATOMS: atom_id res chain seq x y z
N MET A 1 -3.37 -12.32 11.83
CA MET A 1 -1.97 -11.92 12.08
C MET A 1 -1.98 -10.58 12.81
N ALA A 2 -1.08 -10.35 13.77
CA ALA A 2 -1.00 -9.08 14.50
C ALA A 2 0.35 -8.36 14.29
N LEU A 3 0.33 -7.03 14.27
CA LEU A 3 1.55 -6.20 14.29
C LEU A 3 1.78 -5.68 15.71
N VAL A 4 2.92 -6.03 16.29
CA VAL A 4 3.26 -5.74 17.68
C VAL A 4 4.50 -4.85 17.70
N TYR A 5 4.35 -3.58 18.08
CA TYR A 5 5.46 -2.63 18.14
C TYR A 5 5.94 -2.50 19.58
N ASN A 6 7.20 -2.86 19.85
CA ASN A 6 7.81 -2.86 21.19
C ASN A 6 6.89 -3.47 22.27
N GLY A 7 6.34 -4.65 21.99
CA GLY A 7 5.44 -5.38 22.90
C GLY A 7 3.98 -4.89 22.93
N ILE A 8 3.61 -3.85 22.18
CA ILE A 8 2.22 -3.36 22.11
C ILE A 8 1.56 -3.83 20.82
N SER A 9 0.54 -4.69 20.94
CA SER A 9 -0.31 -5.08 19.81
C SER A 9 -1.06 -3.86 19.28
N HIS A 10 -0.82 -3.52 18.02
CA HIS A 10 -1.36 -2.33 17.37
C HIS A 10 -2.63 -2.66 16.57
N VAL A 11 -2.54 -3.64 15.66
CA VAL A 11 -3.63 -4.08 14.79
C VAL A 11 -3.60 -5.59 14.59
N VAL A 12 -4.78 -6.17 14.32
CA VAL A 12 -4.93 -7.55 13.87
C VAL A 12 -5.58 -7.54 12.49
N MET A 13 -4.92 -8.15 11.51
CA MET A 13 -5.39 -8.23 10.13
C MET A 13 -5.51 -9.69 9.70
N MET A 14 -6.52 -9.96 8.86
CA MET A 14 -6.58 -11.20 8.09
C MET A 14 -5.63 -11.06 6.90
N ALA A 15 -4.65 -11.95 6.81
CA ALA A 15 -3.59 -11.91 5.80
C ALA A 15 -3.18 -13.34 5.43
N SER A 16 -2.71 -13.52 4.20
CA SER A 16 -2.04 -14.75 3.78
C SER A 16 -0.74 -14.91 4.59
N PRO A 17 -0.41 -16.11 5.09
CA PRO A 17 0.71 -16.34 6.01
C PRO A 17 2.08 -16.38 5.31
N LYS A 18 2.38 -15.35 4.51
CA LYS A 18 3.63 -15.16 3.76
C LYS A 18 3.91 -13.68 3.57
N ASP A 19 5.18 -13.34 3.34
CA ASP A 19 5.66 -11.98 3.11
C ASP A 19 5.31 -11.00 4.25
N LEU A 20 5.28 -11.51 5.49
CA LEU A 20 4.77 -10.75 6.64
C LEU A 20 5.70 -9.63 7.10
N THR A 21 7.00 -9.77 6.88
CA THR A 21 7.99 -8.70 7.12
C THR A 21 7.78 -7.54 6.15
N HIS A 22 7.54 -7.83 4.86
CA HIS A 22 7.16 -6.81 3.88
C HIS A 22 5.81 -6.16 4.24
N PHE A 23 4.82 -6.94 4.66
CA PHE A 23 3.56 -6.39 5.13
C PHE A 23 3.76 -5.43 6.31
N ALA A 24 4.51 -5.83 7.34
CA ALA A 24 4.78 -4.99 8.51
C ALA A 24 5.51 -3.70 8.15
N MET A 25 6.53 -3.77 7.29
CA MET A 25 7.27 -2.60 6.80
C MET A 25 6.35 -1.64 6.04
N GLY A 26 5.61 -2.15 5.06
CA GLY A 26 4.76 -1.31 4.24
C GLY A 26 3.57 -0.73 4.98
N PHE A 27 2.94 -1.49 5.88
CA PHE A 27 1.92 -0.97 6.79
C PHE A 27 2.49 0.15 7.67
N SER A 28 3.70 -0.02 8.20
CA SER A 28 4.35 1.00 9.05
C SER A 28 4.56 2.31 8.29
N LEU A 29 5.00 2.24 7.04
CA LEU A 29 5.20 3.41 6.18
C LEU A 29 3.87 4.04 5.74
N SER A 30 2.95 3.21 5.26
CA SER A 30 1.70 3.66 4.66
C SER A 30 0.76 4.28 5.70
N GLU A 31 0.80 3.81 6.94
CA GLU A 31 0.10 4.40 8.08
C GLU A 31 0.88 5.55 8.74
N GLY A 32 2.08 5.89 8.26
CA GLY A 32 2.95 6.91 8.83
C GLY A 32 3.32 6.64 10.29
N ILE A 33 3.48 5.37 10.66
CA ILE A 33 4.07 4.95 11.94
C ILE A 33 5.57 5.20 11.91
N ILE A 34 6.20 5.06 10.74
CA ILE A 34 7.58 5.43 10.43
C ILE A 34 7.61 6.30 9.18
N ASP A 35 8.64 7.14 9.05
CA ASP A 35 8.93 7.87 7.80
C ASP A 35 10.05 7.18 7.02
N SER A 36 10.85 6.31 7.65
CA SER A 36 11.97 5.60 7.03
C SER A 36 12.09 4.17 7.54
N PRO A 37 12.44 3.19 6.68
CA PRO A 37 12.71 1.81 7.11
C PRO A 37 13.77 1.70 8.21
N ARG A 38 14.71 2.64 8.29
CA ARG A 38 15.77 2.69 9.31
C ARG A 38 15.26 2.91 10.74
N GLU A 39 13.99 3.27 10.89
CA GLU A 39 13.35 3.46 12.19
C GLU A 39 12.82 2.16 12.80
N ILE A 40 12.90 1.04 12.05
CA ILE A 40 12.70 -0.32 12.54
C ILE A 40 14.08 -0.99 12.67
N TYR A 41 14.39 -1.48 13.87
CA TYR A 41 15.68 -2.12 14.19
C TYR A 41 15.66 -3.63 14.03
N GLY A 42 14.48 -4.25 14.11
CA GLY A 42 14.29 -5.69 14.04
C GLY A 42 12.84 -6.05 13.77
N MET A 43 12.63 -7.18 13.10
CA MET A 43 11.31 -7.78 12.88
C MET A 43 11.40 -9.30 12.97
N ASP A 44 10.61 -9.88 13.86
CA ASP A 44 10.51 -11.33 14.03
C ASP A 44 9.07 -11.80 13.84
N VAL A 45 8.89 -12.82 13.00
CA VAL A 45 7.58 -13.45 12.79
C VAL A 45 7.47 -14.65 13.73
N VAL A 46 6.54 -14.59 14.67
CA VAL A 46 6.37 -15.63 15.70
C VAL A 46 4.96 -16.23 15.64
N PRO A 47 4.82 -17.55 15.86
CA PRO A 47 3.51 -18.15 16.10
C PRO A 47 2.88 -17.63 17.39
N SER A 48 1.55 -17.50 17.37
CA SER A 48 0.72 -17.12 18.53
C SER A 48 -0.57 -17.95 18.52
N CYS A 49 -1.32 -17.94 19.62
CA CYS A 49 -2.49 -18.82 19.80
C CYS A 49 -3.55 -18.68 18.68
N ASN A 50 -3.68 -17.49 18.11
CA ASN A 50 -4.69 -17.15 17.10
C ASN A 50 -4.07 -16.82 15.72
N GLY A 51 -2.84 -17.27 15.46
CA GLY A 51 -2.17 -17.09 14.17
C GLY A 51 -0.71 -16.68 14.29
N LEU A 52 -0.33 -15.61 13.59
CA LEU A 52 1.05 -15.11 13.52
C LEU A 52 1.13 -13.68 14.07
N GLU A 53 2.22 -13.37 14.74
CA GLU A 53 2.57 -12.03 15.17
C GLU A 53 3.85 -11.60 14.47
N VAL A 54 3.91 -10.33 14.04
CA VAL A 54 5.15 -9.68 13.66
C VAL A 54 5.56 -8.78 14.81
N GLN A 55 6.59 -9.18 15.53
CA GLN A 55 7.22 -8.40 16.60
C GLN A 55 8.18 -7.41 15.96
N ILE A 56 7.97 -6.11 16.20
CA ILE A 56 8.67 -5.01 15.53
C ILE A 56 9.37 -4.17 16.59
N ASP A 57 10.71 -4.12 16.48
CA ASP A 57 11.55 -3.24 17.29
C ASP A 57 11.60 -1.86 16.65
N LEU A 58 10.80 -0.95 17.20
CA LEU A 58 10.58 0.39 16.68
C LEU A 58 11.41 1.42 17.46
N SER A 59 11.99 2.39 16.75
CA SER A 59 12.71 3.51 17.36
C SER A 59 11.87 4.20 18.45
N SER A 60 12.52 4.61 19.55
CA SER A 60 11.82 5.19 20.70
C SER A 60 10.99 6.42 20.34
N ARG A 61 11.48 7.25 19.40
CA ARG A 61 10.76 8.43 18.89
C ARG A 61 9.42 8.04 18.25
N ARG A 62 9.43 7.10 17.31
CA ARG A 62 8.20 6.64 16.63
C ARG A 62 7.27 5.89 17.57
N PHE A 63 7.82 5.09 18.47
CA PHE A 63 7.03 4.41 19.48
C PHE A 63 6.31 5.38 20.45
N MET A 64 6.96 6.49 20.85
CA MET A 64 6.27 7.52 21.64
C MET A 64 5.16 8.21 20.84
N GLY A 65 5.37 8.51 19.56
CA GLY A 65 4.34 9.05 18.67
C GLY A 65 3.14 8.12 18.55
N LEU A 66 3.38 6.82 18.34
CA LEU A 66 2.33 5.79 18.28
C LEU A 66 1.48 5.75 19.56
N LYS A 67 2.13 5.75 20.73
CA LYS A 67 1.43 5.79 22.03
C LYS A 67 0.64 7.09 22.24
N ALA A 68 1.20 8.23 21.83
CA ALA A 68 0.53 9.52 21.95
C ALA A 68 -0.76 9.56 21.12
N ARG A 69 -0.72 9.08 19.87
CA ARG A 69 -1.90 8.97 18.99
C ARG A 69 -2.97 8.08 19.61
N ARG A 70 -2.59 6.90 20.15
CA ARG A 70 -3.51 6.02 20.86
C ARG A 70 -4.19 6.67 22.07
N ARG A 71 -3.44 7.41 22.91
CA ARG A 71 -4.01 8.11 24.07
C ARG A 71 -4.97 9.23 23.69
N ALA A 72 -4.63 10.00 22.66
CA ALA A 72 -5.49 11.07 22.17
C ALA A 72 -6.86 10.55 21.69
N LEU A 73 -6.89 9.31 21.17
CA LEU A 73 -8.11 8.63 20.71
C LEU A 73 -8.91 8.03 21.88
N ALA A 74 -8.23 7.40 22.85
CA ALA A 74 -8.89 6.84 24.04
C ALA A 74 -9.61 7.90 24.90
N GLY A 75 -9.15 9.17 24.85
CA GLY A 75 -9.79 10.29 25.55
C GLY A 75 -11.04 10.85 24.88
N ARG A 76 -11.47 10.34 23.71
CA ARG A 76 -12.52 10.98 22.90
C ARG A 76 -13.81 10.19 22.64
N THR A 77 -13.90 8.88 22.88
CA THR A 77 -15.19 8.14 22.82
C THR A 77 -15.17 6.82 23.58
N GLY A 78 -16.21 6.58 24.39
CA GLY A 78 -16.60 5.26 24.88
C GLY A 78 -17.18 4.37 23.78
N CYS A 79 -17.09 3.05 23.97
CA CYS A 79 -17.44 1.99 22.99
C CYS A 79 -16.64 2.07 21.68
N GLY A 80 -15.35 1.74 21.76
CA GLY A 80 -14.57 1.38 20.58
C GLY A 80 -15.23 0.23 19.82
N VAL A 81 -15.24 0.35 18.49
CA VAL A 81 -15.13 -0.72 17.46
C VAL A 81 -15.51 -0.12 16.08
N CYS A 82 -14.50 0.03 15.23
CA CYS A 82 -14.49 -0.07 13.77
C CYS A 82 -15.06 1.04 12.84
N GLY A 83 -15.85 2.02 13.26
CA GLY A 83 -16.46 2.97 12.30
C GLY A 83 -15.89 4.40 12.30
N VAL A 84 -15.70 4.97 13.48
CA VAL A 84 -15.39 6.41 13.65
C VAL A 84 -13.90 6.71 13.48
N GLU A 85 -13.05 5.70 13.72
CA GLU A 85 -11.59 5.76 13.51
C GLU A 85 -11.25 6.07 12.05
N GLN A 86 -11.93 5.43 11.09
CA GLN A 86 -11.68 5.61 9.66
C GLN A 86 -12.12 6.98 9.17
N LEU A 87 -13.27 7.51 9.63
CA LEU A 87 -13.79 8.81 9.20
C LEU A 87 -12.92 9.99 9.62
N ASN A 88 -12.31 9.93 10.82
CA ASN A 88 -11.39 10.98 11.29
C ASN A 88 -9.99 10.89 10.66
N ASP A 89 -9.60 9.72 10.15
CA ASP A 89 -8.36 9.53 9.39
C ASP A 89 -8.53 9.86 7.88
N ILE A 90 -9.78 10.06 7.40
CA ILE A 90 -10.03 10.71 6.11
C ILE A 90 -9.47 12.14 6.21
N GLY A 91 -8.33 12.36 5.56
CA GLY A 91 -7.68 13.67 5.57
C GLY A 91 -6.46 13.76 6.48
N LYS A 92 -5.83 12.63 6.85
CA LYS A 92 -4.41 12.68 7.25
C LYS A 92 -3.65 13.49 6.19
N PRO A 93 -2.97 14.59 6.54
CA PRO A 93 -2.38 15.49 5.55
C PRO A 93 -1.27 14.75 4.82
N VAL A 94 -1.59 14.27 3.62
CA VAL A 94 -0.61 13.75 2.67
C VAL A 94 -0.04 14.97 1.95
N GLN A 95 1.27 15.14 2.01
CA GLN A 95 1.95 16.18 1.24
C GLN A 95 1.73 15.91 -0.25
N PRO A 96 1.36 16.90 -1.07
CA PRO A 96 1.23 16.73 -2.50
C PRO A 96 2.54 16.18 -3.09
N LEU A 97 2.44 15.11 -3.87
CA LEU A 97 3.57 14.44 -4.50
C LEU A 97 4.22 15.35 -5.57
N PRO A 98 5.55 15.23 -5.77
CA PRO A 98 6.21 15.89 -6.89
C PRO A 98 5.77 15.23 -8.21
N PHE A 99 5.98 15.90 -9.34
CA PHE A 99 5.77 15.33 -10.68
C PHE A 99 7.11 14.86 -11.25
N SER A 100 7.64 13.75 -10.73
CA SER A 100 8.96 13.21 -11.11
C SER A 100 8.89 11.92 -11.93
N GLN A 101 7.73 11.26 -11.96
CA GLN A 101 7.51 10.02 -12.71
C GLN A 101 6.91 10.27 -14.10
N THR A 102 7.26 9.41 -15.05
CA THR A 102 6.62 9.35 -16.37
C THR A 102 6.44 7.89 -16.77
N PHE A 103 5.30 7.56 -17.37
CA PHE A 103 4.98 6.21 -17.81
C PHE A 103 4.34 6.22 -19.20
N ASN A 104 4.85 5.40 -20.11
CA ASN A 104 4.27 5.20 -21.43
C ASN A 104 3.14 4.16 -21.35
N LEU A 105 1.91 4.56 -21.66
CA LEU A 105 0.75 3.67 -21.61
C LEU A 105 0.86 2.47 -22.57
N GLY A 106 1.63 2.58 -23.65
CA GLY A 106 1.96 1.46 -24.53
C GLY A 106 2.67 0.30 -23.82
N ASN A 107 3.34 0.57 -22.69
CA ASN A 107 4.02 -0.43 -21.88
C ASN A 107 3.11 -1.11 -20.84
N LEU A 108 1.90 -0.58 -20.58
CA LEU A 108 1.01 -1.08 -19.52
C LEU A 108 0.51 -2.50 -19.80
N ASP A 109 0.22 -2.82 -21.07
CA ASP A 109 -0.29 -4.13 -21.47
C ASP A 109 0.69 -5.26 -21.15
N ARG A 110 2.00 -5.00 -21.22
CA ARG A 110 3.03 -5.96 -20.82
C ARG A 110 2.91 -6.28 -19.33
N ALA A 111 2.77 -5.25 -18.49
CA ALA A 111 2.61 -5.42 -17.06
C ALA A 111 1.31 -6.16 -16.70
N LEU A 112 0.19 -5.82 -17.34
CA LEU A 112 -1.10 -6.45 -17.11
C LEU A 112 -1.08 -7.95 -17.41
N LYS A 113 -0.35 -8.40 -18.44
CA LYS A 113 -0.22 -9.82 -18.79
C LYS A 113 0.48 -10.63 -17.69
N HIS A 114 1.44 -10.01 -16.99
CA HIS A 114 2.28 -10.69 -16.00
C HIS A 114 1.80 -10.52 -14.55
N LEU A 115 0.75 -9.73 -14.29
CA LEU A 115 0.28 -9.49 -12.92
C LEU A 115 -0.12 -10.80 -12.19
N ASN A 116 -0.72 -11.75 -12.92
CA ASN A 116 -1.10 -13.05 -12.37
C ASN A 116 0.10 -13.91 -11.95
N ASP A 117 1.31 -13.63 -12.45
CA ASP A 117 2.51 -14.38 -12.08
C ASP A 117 2.88 -14.17 -10.60
N PHE A 118 2.42 -13.07 -10.00
CA PHE A 118 2.56 -12.78 -8.57
C PHE A 118 1.40 -13.32 -7.72
N GLN A 119 0.46 -14.08 -8.31
CA GLN A 119 -0.69 -14.67 -7.62
C GLN A 119 -0.72 -16.21 -7.69
N PRO A 120 0.29 -16.95 -7.23
CA PRO A 120 0.24 -18.42 -7.26
C PRO A 120 -0.95 -19.01 -6.50
N THR A 121 -1.31 -18.47 -5.33
CA THR A 121 -2.53 -18.88 -4.60
C THR A 121 -3.79 -18.42 -5.33
N GLY A 122 -3.79 -17.21 -5.89
CA GLY A 122 -4.89 -16.70 -6.72
C GLY A 122 -5.15 -17.55 -7.96
N LYS A 123 -4.11 -18.06 -8.64
CA LYS A 123 -4.22 -18.98 -9.78
C LYS A 123 -4.94 -20.28 -9.40
N LEU A 124 -4.80 -20.75 -8.16
CA LEU A 124 -5.44 -21.97 -7.67
C LEU A 124 -6.84 -21.75 -7.09
N THR A 125 -7.09 -20.58 -6.50
CA THR A 125 -8.26 -20.37 -5.63
C THR A 125 -9.19 -19.26 -6.09
N GLY A 126 -8.72 -18.32 -6.91
CA GLY A 126 -9.42 -17.09 -7.24
C GLY A 126 -9.61 -16.12 -6.06
N CYS A 127 -9.03 -16.40 -4.89
CA CYS A 127 -9.36 -15.73 -3.63
C CYS A 127 -8.27 -14.76 -3.14
N THR A 128 -7.41 -14.27 -4.04
CA THR A 128 -6.37 -13.29 -3.70
C THR A 128 -6.41 -12.08 -4.62
N HIS A 129 -5.85 -10.99 -4.11
CA HIS A 129 -5.47 -9.80 -4.86
C HIS A 129 -3.95 -9.72 -4.97
N ALA A 130 -3.46 -9.02 -5.99
CA ALA A 130 -2.05 -8.68 -6.15
C ALA A 130 -1.81 -7.18 -6.19
N ALA A 131 -0.62 -6.82 -5.75
CA ALA A 131 0.02 -5.55 -6.03
C ALA A 131 1.43 -5.80 -6.56
N ALA A 132 1.80 -5.15 -7.66
CA ALA A 132 3.10 -5.27 -8.31
C ALA A 132 3.71 -3.90 -8.61
N TRP A 133 5.04 -3.84 -8.66
CA TRP A 133 5.77 -2.66 -9.09
C TRP A 133 6.09 -2.77 -10.57
N VAL A 134 5.63 -1.81 -11.37
CA VAL A 134 5.89 -1.76 -12.80
C VAL A 134 6.94 -0.69 -13.09
N MET A 135 8.03 -1.10 -13.73
CA MET A 135 9.09 -0.21 -14.20
C MET A 135 8.62 0.60 -15.41
N PRO A 136 9.25 1.76 -15.74
CA PRO A 136 8.89 2.54 -16.93
C PRO A 136 8.89 1.75 -18.25
N SER A 137 9.65 0.66 -18.32
CA SER A 137 9.70 -0.30 -19.43
C SER A 137 8.47 -1.20 -19.57
N GLY A 138 7.54 -1.19 -18.61
CA GLY A 138 6.41 -2.12 -18.53
C GLY A 138 6.75 -3.48 -17.93
N GLU A 139 7.99 -3.70 -17.52
CA GLU A 139 8.39 -4.89 -16.78
C GLU A 139 7.92 -4.83 -15.32
N LEU A 140 7.44 -5.95 -14.79
CA LEU A 140 7.13 -6.07 -13.36
C LEU A 140 8.40 -6.46 -12.60
N ALA A 141 8.94 -5.53 -11.82
CA ALA A 141 10.13 -5.79 -11.01
C ALA A 141 9.85 -6.79 -9.86
N GLY A 142 8.62 -6.80 -9.37
CA GLY A 142 8.14 -7.79 -8.41
C GLY A 142 6.73 -7.48 -7.94
N GLY A 143 6.17 -8.36 -7.11
CA GLY A 143 4.82 -8.24 -6.60
C GLY A 143 4.50 -9.23 -5.49
N HIS A 144 3.37 -8.98 -4.83
CA HIS A 144 2.87 -9.78 -3.73
C HIS A 144 1.37 -10.00 -3.87
N GLU A 145 0.91 -11.16 -3.40
CA GLU A 145 -0.51 -11.45 -3.23
C GLU A 145 -0.93 -11.52 -1.77
N ASP A 146 -2.22 -11.27 -1.55
CA ASP A 146 -2.88 -11.49 -0.28
C ASP A 146 -4.39 -11.69 -0.48
N VAL A 147 -5.07 -12.27 0.50
CA VAL A 147 -6.54 -12.31 0.55
C VAL A 147 -7.15 -10.91 0.59
N GLY A 148 -6.47 -9.95 1.23
CA GLY A 148 -6.89 -8.54 1.31
C GLY A 148 -6.10 -7.65 0.35
N ARG A 149 -6.79 -6.84 -0.46
CA ARG A 149 -6.14 -5.89 -1.40
C ARG A 149 -5.22 -4.87 -0.71
N HIS A 150 -5.59 -4.39 0.47
CA HIS A 150 -4.77 -3.44 1.22
C HIS A 150 -3.50 -4.09 1.76
N VAL A 151 -3.60 -5.32 2.24
CA VAL A 151 -2.45 -6.10 2.71
C VAL A 151 -1.51 -6.43 1.55
N ALA A 152 -2.05 -6.77 0.37
CA ALA A 152 -1.24 -6.96 -0.84
C ALA A 152 -0.47 -5.69 -1.23
N LEU A 153 -1.13 -4.51 -1.18
CA LEU A 153 -0.46 -3.23 -1.41
C LEU A 153 0.59 -2.93 -0.34
N ASP A 154 0.29 -3.10 0.95
CA ASP A 154 1.26 -2.90 2.02
C ASP A 154 2.48 -3.82 1.84
N LYS A 155 2.30 -5.09 1.47
CA LYS A 155 3.44 -5.96 1.12
C LYS A 155 4.30 -5.39 -0.01
N LEU A 156 3.67 -4.91 -1.09
CA LEU A 156 4.39 -4.28 -2.19
C LEU A 156 5.17 -3.04 -1.73
N LEU A 157 4.54 -2.16 -0.95
CA LEU A 157 5.17 -0.94 -0.45
C LEU A 157 6.35 -1.26 0.48
N GLY A 158 6.22 -2.29 1.32
CA GLY A 158 7.30 -2.75 2.17
C GLY A 158 8.47 -3.32 1.38
N ARG A 159 8.22 -4.11 0.33
CA ARG A 159 9.26 -4.59 -0.57
C ARG A 159 9.94 -3.45 -1.32
N ARG A 160 9.17 -2.53 -1.91
CA ARG A 160 9.75 -1.34 -2.58
C ARG A 160 10.68 -0.55 -1.65
N ALA A 161 10.33 -0.44 -0.38
CA ALA A 161 11.14 0.28 0.60
C ALA A 161 12.50 -0.39 0.89
N THR A 162 12.64 -1.70 0.66
CA THR A 162 13.91 -2.43 0.84
C THR A 162 14.74 -2.51 -0.45
N GLU A 163 14.11 -2.48 -1.62
CA GLU A 163 14.80 -2.52 -2.93
C GLU A 163 15.48 -1.18 -3.28
N GLY A 164 15.06 -0.07 -2.64
CA GLY A 164 15.76 1.22 -2.72
C GLY A 164 15.68 1.89 -4.09
N GLU A 165 16.82 2.37 -4.60
CA GLU A 165 16.89 3.18 -5.83
C GLU A 165 16.44 2.39 -7.08
N GLU A 166 16.59 1.07 -7.10
CA GLU A 166 16.18 0.24 -8.25
C GLU A 166 14.67 0.35 -8.52
N TRP A 167 13.86 0.49 -7.46
CA TRP A 167 12.40 0.60 -7.55
C TRP A 167 11.92 2.04 -7.29
N ARG A 168 12.81 3.01 -7.43
CA ARG A 168 12.45 4.43 -7.25
C ARG A 168 11.53 4.90 -8.36
N GLN A 169 11.83 4.53 -9.60
CA GLN A 169 11.04 4.86 -10.78
C GLN A 169 9.97 3.79 -11.03
N GLY A 170 8.85 4.21 -11.59
CA GLY A 170 7.76 3.31 -11.98
C GLY A 170 6.43 3.65 -11.32
N ALA A 171 5.56 2.64 -11.26
CA ALA A 171 4.20 2.76 -10.75
C ALA A 171 3.79 1.52 -9.96
N ALA A 172 2.78 1.67 -9.11
CA ALA A 172 2.09 0.53 -8.51
C ALA A 172 0.97 0.05 -9.44
N LEU A 173 0.86 -1.27 -9.63
CA LEU A 173 -0.23 -1.92 -10.35
C LEU A 173 -0.98 -2.86 -9.39
N VAL A 174 -2.29 -2.65 -9.23
CA VAL A 174 -3.13 -3.45 -8.32
C VAL A 174 -4.25 -4.18 -9.08
N SER A 175 -4.51 -5.44 -8.72
CA SER A 175 -5.56 -6.26 -9.37
C SER A 175 -6.99 -5.92 -8.91
N SER A 176 -7.14 -4.98 -7.98
CA SER A 176 -8.39 -4.67 -7.30
C SER A 176 -9.00 -3.33 -7.77
N ARG A 177 -10.08 -2.90 -7.09
CA ARG A 177 -10.59 -1.52 -7.16
C ARG A 177 -9.68 -0.58 -6.36
N ALA A 178 -9.57 0.67 -6.80
CA ALA A 178 -8.89 1.70 -6.01
C ALA A 178 -9.87 2.36 -5.02
N SER A 179 -9.69 2.10 -3.73
CA SER A 179 -10.32 2.88 -2.65
C SER A 179 -9.45 4.05 -2.25
N TYR A 180 -10.02 5.01 -1.50
CA TYR A 180 -9.27 6.17 -1.01
C TYR A 180 -8.06 5.76 -0.14
N GLU A 181 -8.20 4.71 0.68
CA GLU A 181 -7.11 4.18 1.48
C GLU A 181 -5.96 3.65 0.62
N MET A 182 -6.25 3.00 -0.52
CA MET A 182 -5.21 2.50 -1.43
C MET A 182 -4.41 3.66 -2.03
N VAL A 183 -5.09 4.74 -2.40
CA VAL A 183 -4.47 5.98 -2.90
C VAL A 183 -3.63 6.64 -1.80
N GLN A 184 -4.19 6.78 -0.60
CA GLN A 184 -3.50 7.38 0.54
C GLN A 184 -2.24 6.61 0.94
N LYS A 185 -2.32 5.28 1.04
CA LYS A 185 -1.17 4.40 1.32
C LYS A 185 -0.08 4.54 0.26
N SER A 186 -0.48 4.57 -1.01
CA SER A 186 0.45 4.76 -2.14
C SER A 186 1.16 6.11 -2.05
N ALA A 187 0.41 7.19 -1.82
CA ALA A 187 0.95 8.54 -1.73
C ALA A 187 1.83 8.75 -0.48
N MET A 188 1.45 8.20 0.67
CA MET A 188 2.28 8.19 1.89
C MET A 188 3.65 7.55 1.66
N CYS A 189 3.72 6.59 0.75
CA CYS A 189 4.96 5.91 0.36
C CYS A 189 5.62 6.51 -0.90
N GLY A 190 5.22 7.70 -1.35
CA GLY A 190 5.84 8.37 -2.50
C GLY A 190 5.61 7.65 -3.84
N VAL A 191 4.48 6.94 -3.99
CA VAL A 191 4.06 6.38 -5.29
C VAL A 191 3.27 7.45 -6.03
N GLU A 192 3.78 7.88 -7.18
CA GLU A 192 3.16 8.95 -7.98
C GLU A 192 2.11 8.46 -8.98
N ILE A 193 2.16 7.18 -9.38
CA ILE A 193 1.26 6.59 -10.36
C ILE A 193 0.70 5.28 -9.79
N LEU A 194 -0.63 5.16 -9.76
CA LEU A 194 -1.35 3.97 -9.34
C LEU A 194 -2.28 3.49 -10.46
N PHE A 195 -1.95 2.32 -11.01
CA PHE A 195 -2.79 1.59 -11.96
C PHE A 195 -3.68 0.59 -11.21
N ALA A 196 -4.98 0.65 -11.42
CA ALA A 196 -5.94 -0.31 -10.90
C ALA A 196 -6.65 -1.04 -12.05
N VAL A 197 -6.72 -2.37 -11.97
CA VAL A 197 -7.42 -3.20 -12.96
C VAL A 197 -8.93 -2.92 -12.98
N SER A 198 -9.50 -2.51 -11.84
CA SER A 198 -10.92 -2.20 -11.69
C SER A 198 -11.18 -0.71 -11.46
N ALA A 199 -12.43 -0.36 -11.13
CA ALA A 199 -12.88 1.02 -10.91
C ALA A 199 -12.21 1.69 -9.71
N ALA A 200 -12.21 3.03 -9.71
CA ALA A 200 -11.95 3.85 -8.52
C ALA A 200 -13.27 4.40 -7.92
N THR A 201 -13.30 4.64 -6.61
CA THR A 201 -14.42 5.37 -5.97
C THR A 201 -14.23 6.89 -6.10
N THR A 202 -15.30 7.67 -6.00
CA THR A 202 -15.24 9.15 -6.04
C THR A 202 -14.25 9.70 -5.01
N LEU A 203 -14.31 9.22 -3.77
CA LEU A 203 -13.37 9.64 -2.72
C LEU A 203 -11.91 9.28 -3.05
N ALA A 204 -11.66 8.19 -3.79
CA ALA A 204 -10.31 7.85 -4.22
C ALA A 204 -9.76 8.86 -5.24
N VAL A 205 -10.61 9.31 -6.18
CA VAL A 205 -10.28 10.37 -7.14
C VAL A 205 -9.99 11.68 -6.39
N GLU A 206 -10.84 12.09 -5.46
CA GLU A 206 -10.65 13.32 -4.68
C GLU A 206 -9.36 13.31 -3.85
N VAL A 207 -9.02 12.18 -3.24
CA VAL A 207 -7.75 12.03 -2.51
C VAL A 207 -6.56 12.06 -3.49
N ALA A 208 -6.67 11.42 -4.65
CA ALA A 208 -5.62 11.44 -5.67
C ALA A 208 -5.36 12.86 -6.21
N GLU A 209 -6.43 13.66 -6.38
CA GLU A 209 -6.33 15.09 -6.72
C GLU A 209 -5.53 15.86 -5.67
N ARG A 210 -5.87 15.72 -4.39
CA ARG A 210 -5.17 16.45 -3.30
C ARG A 210 -3.71 16.04 -3.14
N CYS A 211 -3.38 14.78 -3.45
CA CYS A 211 -2.03 14.24 -3.26
C CYS A 211 -1.14 14.38 -4.50
N ASN A 212 -1.58 15.02 -5.59
CA ASN A 212 -0.91 14.99 -6.88
C ASN A 212 -0.65 13.56 -7.40
N LEU A 213 -1.47 12.57 -7.05
CA LEU A 213 -1.29 11.19 -7.50
C LEU A 213 -1.99 10.99 -8.85
N THR A 214 -1.32 10.36 -9.82
CA THR A 214 -1.92 9.91 -11.09
C THR A 214 -2.67 8.61 -10.86
N LEU A 215 -3.99 8.68 -10.83
CA LEU A 215 -4.86 7.52 -10.62
C LEU A 215 -5.46 7.06 -11.94
N VAL A 216 -5.25 5.79 -12.27
CA VAL A 216 -5.75 5.17 -13.50
C VAL A 216 -6.52 3.91 -13.12
N GLY A 217 -7.78 3.81 -13.53
CA GLY A 217 -8.59 2.61 -13.33
C GLY A 217 -9.01 1.94 -14.62
N PHE A 218 -9.75 0.84 -14.47
CA PHE A 218 -10.18 -0.01 -15.58
C PHE A 218 -9.03 -0.44 -16.50
N CYS A 219 -7.82 -0.61 -15.94
CA CYS A 219 -6.64 -1.04 -16.67
C CYS A 219 -6.84 -2.48 -17.17
N LYS A 220 -7.01 -2.61 -18.49
CA LYS A 220 -7.15 -3.86 -19.22
C LYS A 220 -6.30 -3.77 -20.49
N PRO A 221 -5.93 -4.90 -21.12
CA PRO A 221 -5.22 -4.85 -22.40
C PRO A 221 -5.91 -3.91 -23.40
N GLY A 222 -5.18 -2.90 -23.87
CA GLY A 222 -5.65 -1.86 -24.79
C GLY A 222 -6.60 -0.81 -24.20
N ARG A 223 -6.78 -0.77 -22.87
CA ARG A 223 -7.72 0.18 -22.24
C ARG A 223 -7.28 0.63 -20.85
N ALA A 224 -7.30 1.94 -20.64
CA ALA A 224 -7.09 2.56 -19.33
C ALA A 224 -7.96 3.81 -19.22
N THR A 225 -8.46 4.10 -18.02
CA THR A 225 -9.22 5.32 -17.73
C THR A 225 -8.44 6.16 -16.72
N ILE A 226 -7.92 7.29 -17.17
CA ILE A 226 -7.17 8.22 -16.33
C ILE A 226 -8.17 9.10 -15.57
N TYR A 227 -8.10 9.10 -14.25
CA TYR A 227 -8.98 9.92 -13.42
C TYR A 227 -8.35 11.24 -13.03
N THR A 228 -7.05 11.23 -12.69
CA THR A 228 -6.35 12.38 -12.10
C THR A 228 -4.95 12.50 -12.66
N HIS A 229 -4.41 13.71 -12.72
CA HIS A 229 -3.03 14.02 -13.06
C HIS A 229 -2.46 13.27 -14.30
N PRO A 230 -3.06 13.44 -15.50
CA PRO A 230 -2.61 12.76 -16.72
C PRO A 230 -1.21 13.17 -17.18
N GLN A 231 -0.61 14.23 -16.62
CA GLN A 231 0.65 14.81 -17.10
C GLN A 231 1.85 13.85 -16.99
N ARG A 232 1.75 12.79 -16.18
CA ARG A 232 2.76 11.73 -16.06
C ARG A 232 2.62 10.62 -17.10
N LEU A 233 1.58 10.65 -17.92
CA LEU A 233 1.25 9.57 -18.85
C LEU A 233 1.48 10.04 -20.28
N ILE A 234 2.22 9.26 -21.04
CA ILE A 234 2.44 9.48 -22.48
C ILE A 234 1.86 8.31 -23.27
N ALA A 235 1.45 8.58 -24.51
CA ALA A 235 0.98 7.58 -25.46
C ALA A 235 1.70 7.87 -26.79
N ASP A 236 2.45 6.88 -27.28
CA ASP A 236 3.01 6.91 -28.64
C ASP A 236 2.01 6.31 -29.65
#